data_AF-A0A7Z0EBE8-F1
#
_entry.id   AF-A0A7Z0EBE8-F1
#
_cell.length_a   1.000
_cell.length_b   1.000
_cell.length_c   1.000
_cell.angle_alpha   90.00
_cell.angle_beta   90.00
_cell.angle_gamma   90.00
#
_symmetry.space_group_name_H-M   'P 1'
#
loop_
_entity.id
_entity.type
_entity.pdbx_description
1 polymer ?
#
loop_
_entity_poly.entity_id
_entity_poly.type
_entity_poly.pdbx_seq_one_letter_code
_entity_poly.pdbx_strand_id
1 'polypeptide(L)'
;MFDDHANAPASRWISVVFLRGEEANEMLDLISDSGPASAIEHLQQWDFGDETTDAALTNGYVYDRIPAAITDRTVEVGGSPYALTYSSSFGYVSLLRRYSPSDDTAFASEVGTQAIHPARARHADTGTWAAARNRSTPSAGHMVSL
;
A
#
# COMPACT_ATOMS: atom_id res chain seq x y z
N MET A 1 -11.03 5.54 -44.68
CA MET A 1 -10.31 4.54 -43.86
C MET A 1 -9.81 5.33 -42.67
N PHE A 2 -10.59 5.35 -41.59
CA PHE A 2 -10.16 5.94 -40.35
C PHE A 2 -9.58 4.78 -39.57
N ASP A 3 -8.27 4.78 -39.39
CA ASP A 3 -7.60 3.91 -38.46
C ASP A 3 -8.10 4.29 -37.06
N ASP A 4 -9.24 3.72 -36.67
CA ASP A 4 -9.66 3.54 -35.29
C ASP A 4 -8.71 2.51 -34.67
N HIS A 5 -7.42 2.85 -34.62
CA HIS A 5 -6.54 2.34 -33.58
C HIS A 5 -6.85 3.23 -32.40
N ALA A 6 -8.07 3.09 -31.88
CA ALA A 6 -8.56 3.75 -30.70
C ALA A 6 -7.56 3.46 -29.59
N ASN A 7 -6.64 4.41 -29.42
CA ASN A 7 -6.05 4.86 -28.18
C ASN A 7 -6.24 3.83 -27.06
N ALA A 8 -5.54 2.70 -27.13
CA ALA A 8 -5.43 1.82 -25.99
C ALA A 8 -4.96 2.72 -24.86
N PRO A 9 -5.68 2.77 -23.71
CA PRO A 9 -5.34 3.72 -22.66
C PRO A 9 -3.86 3.52 -22.38
N ALA A 10 -3.06 4.58 -22.63
CA ALA A 10 -1.63 4.56 -22.34
C ALA A 10 -1.51 4.00 -20.93
N SER A 11 -0.85 2.85 -20.77
CA SER A 11 -0.88 2.19 -19.47
C SER A 11 -0.30 3.13 -18.43
N ARG A 12 -1.14 3.52 -17.47
CA ARG A 12 -0.77 4.46 -16.43
C ARG A 12 -0.14 3.71 -15.28
N TRP A 13 0.63 4.44 -14.50
CA TRP A 13 1.27 3.96 -13.29
C TRP A 13 0.78 4.82 -12.15
N ILE A 14 0.38 4.20 -11.05
CA ILE A 14 0.10 4.90 -9.81
C ILE A 14 1.24 4.68 -8.82
N SER A 15 1.54 5.67 -7.99
CA SER A 15 2.44 5.46 -6.85
C SER A 15 1.69 4.75 -5.74
N VAL A 16 2.16 3.56 -5.39
CA VAL A 16 1.66 2.80 -4.23
C VAL A 16 2.31 3.32 -2.96
N VAL A 17 3.64 3.42 -3.01
CA VAL A 17 4.44 3.95 -1.92
C VAL A 17 5.64 4.71 -2.46
N PHE A 18 5.99 5.77 -1.74
CA PHE A 18 7.18 6.57 -1.97
C PHE A 18 7.91 6.79 -0.65
N LEU A 19 9.05 6.13 -0.48
CA LEU A 19 9.90 6.21 0.71
C LEU A 19 11.09 7.13 0.47
N ARG A 20 11.48 7.86 1.52
CA ARG A 20 12.68 8.72 1.55
C ARG A 20 13.34 8.69 2.93
N GLY A 21 14.61 9.05 2.99
CA GLY A 21 15.33 9.17 4.25
C GLY A 21 15.56 7.79 4.88
N GLU A 22 15.23 7.64 6.17
CA GLU A 22 15.50 6.42 6.93
C GLU A 22 14.77 5.19 6.36
N GLU A 23 13.47 5.33 6.08
CA GLU A 23 12.64 4.24 5.52
C GLU A 23 13.15 3.78 4.15
N ALA A 24 13.63 4.72 3.32
CA ALA A 24 14.24 4.38 2.05
C ALA A 24 15.60 3.69 2.25
N ASN A 25 16.38 4.11 3.24
CA ASN A 25 17.68 3.51 3.52
C ASN A 25 17.54 2.04 3.93
N GLU A 26 16.53 1.70 4.73
CA GLU A 26 16.21 0.31 5.07
C GLU A 26 15.86 -0.51 3.82
N MET A 27 15.03 0.04 2.93
CA MET A 27 14.70 -0.66 1.68
C MET A 27 15.90 -0.75 0.72
N LEU A 28 16.76 0.26 0.67
CA LEU A 28 17.98 0.22 -0.14
C LEU A 28 18.97 -0.84 0.37
N ASP A 29 19.08 -1.03 1.68
CA ASP A 29 19.88 -2.09 2.30
C ASP A 29 19.31 -3.48 1.93
N LEU A 30 17.98 -3.65 2.04
CA LEU A 30 17.29 -4.85 1.59
C LEU A 30 17.52 -5.14 0.10
N ILE A 31 17.45 -4.12 -0.76
CA ILE A 31 17.72 -4.25 -2.20
C ILE A 31 19.19 -4.66 -2.44
N SER A 32 20.12 -4.13 -1.65
CA SER A 32 21.54 -4.47 -1.78
C SER A 32 21.86 -5.90 -1.32
N ASP A 33 21.17 -6.37 -0.28
CA ASP A 33 21.41 -7.70 0.31
C ASP A 33 20.67 -8.82 -0.43
N SER A 34 19.36 -8.66 -0.60
CA SER A 34 18.44 -9.69 -1.12
C SER A 34 17.94 -9.42 -2.54
N GLY A 35 18.21 -8.22 -3.08
CA GLY A 35 17.85 -7.85 -4.44
C GLY A 35 16.50 -7.12 -4.54
N PRO A 36 16.21 -6.55 -5.73
CA PRO A 36 15.03 -5.71 -5.94
C PRO A 36 13.70 -6.48 -5.91
N ALA A 37 13.71 -7.78 -6.21
CA ALA A 37 12.50 -8.61 -6.15
C ALA A 37 11.97 -8.73 -4.71
N SER A 38 12.86 -8.93 -3.73
CA SER A 38 12.49 -8.99 -2.31
C SER A 38 11.93 -7.66 -1.81
N ALA A 39 12.46 -6.54 -2.28
CA ALA A 39 11.91 -5.22 -1.94
C ALA A 39 10.50 -5.00 -2.53
N ILE A 40 10.24 -5.49 -3.75
CA ILE A 40 8.89 -5.46 -4.33
C ILE A 40 7.93 -6.31 -3.49
N GLU A 41 8.33 -7.53 -3.12
CA GLU A 41 7.52 -8.41 -2.27
C GLU A 41 7.23 -7.84 -0.87
N HIS A 42 8.12 -7.00 -0.36
CA HIS A 42 7.90 -6.29 0.90
C HIS A 42 6.95 -5.10 0.71
N LEU A 43 7.18 -4.27 -0.30
CA LEU A 43 6.40 -3.04 -0.50
C LEU A 43 4.98 -3.30 -1.03
N GLN A 44 4.75 -4.40 -1.74
CA GLN A 44 3.40 -4.78 -2.20
C GLN A 44 2.45 -5.09 -1.04
N GLN A 45 2.97 -5.35 0.17
CA GLN A 45 2.18 -5.56 1.38
C GLN A 45 1.42 -4.30 1.80
N TRP A 46 1.87 -3.14 1.33
CA TRP A 46 1.28 -1.83 1.60
C TRP A 46 0.34 -1.36 0.47
N ASP A 47 0.18 -2.18 -0.57
CA ASP A 47 -0.83 -1.95 -1.59
C ASP A 47 -2.19 -2.49 -1.10
N PHE A 48 -3.06 -1.58 -0.68
CA PHE A 48 -4.42 -1.90 -0.20
C PHE A 48 -5.44 -1.95 -1.36
N GLY A 49 -4.99 -2.23 -2.58
CA GLY A 49 -5.88 -2.35 -3.73
C GLY A 49 -6.50 -1.01 -4.12
N ASP A 50 -7.82 -0.90 -3.95
CA ASP A 50 -8.64 0.23 -4.37
C ASP A 50 -8.40 1.49 -3.52
N GLU A 51 -8.21 1.33 -2.21
CA GLU A 51 -7.91 2.46 -1.30
C GLU A 51 -6.62 3.18 -1.73
N THR A 52 -5.61 2.41 -2.15
CA THR A 52 -4.37 2.96 -2.69
C THR A 52 -4.58 3.59 -4.06
N THR A 53 -5.44 3.03 -4.91
CA THR A 53 -5.82 3.63 -6.19
C THR A 53 -6.46 5.00 -6.01
N ASP A 54 -7.50 5.07 -5.17
CA ASP A 54 -8.25 6.30 -4.90
C ASP A 54 -7.33 7.36 -4.29
N ALA A 55 -6.50 6.99 -3.32
CA ALA A 55 -5.53 7.89 -2.74
C ALA A 55 -4.56 8.42 -3.80
N ALA A 56 -4.02 7.57 -4.67
CA ALA A 56 -3.10 8.00 -5.73
C ALA A 56 -3.80 8.92 -6.76
N LEU A 57 -5.04 8.63 -7.15
CA LEU A 57 -5.82 9.46 -8.07
C LEU A 57 -6.15 10.82 -7.46
N THR A 58 -6.63 10.83 -6.21
CA THR A 58 -7.00 12.04 -5.47
C THR A 58 -5.79 12.95 -5.24
N ASN A 59 -4.62 12.39 -4.94
CA ASN A 59 -3.39 13.14 -4.74
C ASN A 59 -2.65 13.47 -6.05
N GLY A 60 -3.09 12.91 -7.19
CA GLY A 60 -2.45 13.12 -8.49
C GLY A 60 -1.13 12.35 -8.68
N TYR A 61 -0.91 11.28 -7.93
CA TYR A 61 0.25 10.38 -8.08
C TYR A 61 0.04 9.34 -9.20
N VAL A 62 -0.42 9.83 -10.36
CA VAL A 62 -0.66 9.03 -11.56
C VAL A 62 0.24 9.54 -12.68
N TYR A 63 0.87 8.60 -13.37
CA TYR A 63 1.89 8.88 -14.38
C TYR A 63 1.61 8.08 -15.66
N ASP A 64 1.80 8.69 -16.83
CA ASP A 64 1.67 7.98 -18.11
C ASP A 64 2.87 7.03 -18.39
N ARG A 65 3.96 7.19 -17.66
CA ARG A 65 5.16 6.33 -17.71
C ARG A 65 5.80 6.27 -16.32
N ILE A 66 6.64 5.26 -16.09
CA ILE A 66 7.44 5.16 -14.87
C ILE A 66 8.24 6.46 -14.68
N PRO A 67 8.03 7.21 -13.58
CA PRO A 67 8.81 8.40 -13.27
C PRO A 67 10.19 7.98 -12.74
N ALA A 68 11.14 7.83 -13.66
CA ALA A 68 12.54 7.54 -13.35
C ALA A 68 13.45 8.62 -13.96
N ALA A 69 14.29 9.22 -13.14
CA ALA A 69 15.39 10.07 -13.58
C ALA A 69 16.50 9.23 -14.23
N ILE A 70 17.41 9.90 -14.95
CA ILE A 70 18.53 9.26 -15.66
C ILE A 70 19.42 8.43 -14.72
N THR A 71 19.51 8.85 -13.45
CA THR A 71 20.32 8.21 -12.41
C THR A 71 19.62 7.06 -11.70
N ASP A 72 18.33 6.89 -11.94
CA ASP A 72 17.52 5.95 -11.18
C ASP A 72 17.63 4.55 -11.75
N ARG A 73 17.46 3.58 -10.85
CA ARG A 73 17.33 2.18 -11.22
C ARG A 73 15.85 1.84 -11.25
N THR A 74 15.41 1.35 -12.40
CA THR A 74 14.05 0.82 -12.59
C THR A 74 14.13 -0.69 -12.73
N VAL A 75 13.30 -1.41 -11.98
CA VAL A 75 13.18 -2.86 -12.04
C VAL A 75 11.71 -3.23 -12.19
N GLU A 76 11.40 -4.04 -13.20
CA GLU A 76 10.10 -4.66 -13.41
C GLU A 76 10.27 -6.16 -13.21
N VAL A 77 9.37 -6.78 -12.43
CA VAL A 77 9.37 -8.25 -12.27
C VAL A 77 8.45 -8.83 -13.35
N GLY A 78 8.98 -9.72 -14.17
CA GLY A 78 8.22 -10.34 -15.26
C GLY A 78 6.94 -11.02 -14.76
N GLY A 79 5.79 -10.59 -15.29
CA GLY A 79 4.47 -11.10 -14.89
C GLY A 79 3.83 -10.37 -13.71
N SER A 80 4.51 -9.40 -13.09
CA SER A 80 3.98 -8.55 -12.03
C SER A 80 3.50 -7.20 -12.58
N PRO A 81 2.40 -6.62 -12.06
CA PRO A 81 1.99 -5.26 -12.41
C PRO A 81 2.86 -4.18 -11.73
N TYR A 82 3.88 -4.58 -10.97
CA TYR A 82 4.69 -3.66 -10.18
C TYR A 82 6.01 -3.29 -10.86
N ALA A 83 6.38 -2.02 -10.73
CA ALA A 83 7.68 -1.49 -11.06
C ALA A 83 8.30 -0.82 -9.83
N LEU A 84 9.56 -1.14 -9.55
CA LEU A 84 10.35 -0.50 -8.50
C LEU A 84 11.27 0.53 -9.13
N THR A 85 11.27 1.75 -8.58
CA THR A 85 12.27 2.78 -8.90
C THR A 85 13.03 3.13 -7.64
N TYR A 86 14.35 3.22 -7.72
CA TYR A 86 15.16 3.59 -6.56
C TYR A 86 16.41 4.33 -6.97
N SER A 87 16.89 5.17 -6.06
CA SER A 87 18.16 5.87 -6.20
C SER A 87 18.89 5.88 -4.88
N SER A 88 20.02 5.17 -4.81
CA SER A 88 20.89 5.19 -3.63
C SER A 88 21.57 6.55 -3.44
N SER A 89 21.79 7.29 -4.53
CA SER A 89 22.41 8.63 -4.46
C SER A 89 21.48 9.69 -3.87
N PHE A 90 20.18 9.57 -4.12
CA PHE A 90 19.16 10.50 -3.61
C PHE A 90 18.35 9.95 -2.43
N GLY A 91 18.59 8.70 -2.02
CA GLY A 91 17.99 8.08 -0.85
C GLY A 91 16.47 7.93 -0.94
N TYR A 92 15.97 7.41 -2.08
CA TYR A 92 14.55 7.11 -2.25
C TYR A 92 14.29 5.77 -2.92
N VAL A 93 13.10 5.25 -2.62
CA VAL A 93 12.52 4.04 -3.21
C VAL A 93 11.04 4.30 -3.48
N SER A 94 10.56 3.96 -4.66
CA SER A 94 9.14 4.04 -5.01
C SER A 94 8.66 2.76 -5.66
N LEU A 95 7.54 2.25 -5.16
CA LEU A 95 6.79 1.18 -5.81
C LEU A 95 5.66 1.80 -6.62
N LEU A 96 5.57 1.40 -7.88
CA LEU A 96 4.54 1.79 -8.82
C LEU A 96 3.74 0.55 -9.21
N ARG A 97 2.43 0.73 -9.38
CA ARG A 97 1.52 -0.31 -9.89
C ARG A 97 0.90 0.14 -11.20
N ARG A 98 0.84 -0.76 -12.17
CA ARG A 98 0.18 -0.52 -13.44
C ARG A 98 -1.33 -0.43 -13.21
N TYR A 99 -1.94 0.60 -13.77
CA TYR A 99 -3.35 0.91 -13.63
C TYR A 99 -3.96 1.14 -15.02
N SER A 100 -5.02 0.39 -15.34
CA SER A 100 -5.88 0.69 -16.47
C SER A 100 -7.24 1.16 -15.94
N PRO A 101 -7.76 2.31 -16.40
CA PRO A 101 -9.09 2.78 -16.00
C PRO A 101 -10.21 1.82 -16.46
N SER A 102 -9.92 0.85 -17.32
CA SER A 102 -10.86 -0.20 -17.73
C SER A 102 -11.01 -1.34 -16.71
N ASP A 103 -10.10 -1.47 -15.73
CA ASP A 103 -10.17 -2.52 -14.70
C ASP A 103 -11.31 -2.28 -13.68
N ASP A 104 -11.87 -1.08 -13.64
CA ASP A 104 -12.97 -0.66 -12.74
C ASP A 104 -14.28 -1.44 -13.00
N THR A 105 -14.45 -2.01 -14.20
CA THR A 105 -15.72 -2.67 -14.60
C THR A 105 -15.81 -4.15 -14.23
N ALA A 106 -14.74 -4.79 -13.75
CA ALA A 106 -14.72 -6.24 -13.52
C ALA A 106 -15.22 -6.68 -12.11
N PHE A 107 -15.23 -5.79 -11.11
CA PHE A 107 -15.58 -6.16 -9.74
C PHE A 107 -17.08 -6.01 -9.37
N ALA A 108 -17.92 -5.52 -10.29
CA ALA A 108 -19.37 -5.37 -10.07
C ALA A 108 -20.20 -6.64 -10.42
N SER A 109 -19.56 -7.77 -10.72
CA SER A 109 -20.26 -9.00 -11.14
C SER A 109 -20.08 -10.19 -10.18
N GLU A 110 -20.00 -9.96 -8.86
CA GLU A 110 -20.10 -11.07 -7.89
C GLU A 110 -21.09 -10.80 -6.74
N VAL A 111 -22.06 -9.90 -6.93
CA VAL A 111 -23.28 -9.89 -6.08
C VAL A 111 -24.27 -10.92 -6.64
N GLY A 112 -23.85 -12.19 -6.64
CA GLY A 112 -24.67 -13.35 -6.97
C GLY A 112 -25.43 -13.85 -5.75
N THR A 113 -26.72 -13.55 -5.69
CA THR A 113 -27.69 -14.08 -4.72
C THR A 113 -27.58 -15.61 -4.56
N GLN A 114 -27.32 -16.09 -3.34
CA GLN A 114 -27.76 -17.42 -2.90
C GLN A 114 -28.34 -17.37 -1.47
N ALA A 115 -29.67 -17.21 -1.47
CA ALA A 115 -30.69 -17.90 -0.68
C ALA A 115 -30.45 -18.37 0.79
N ILE A 116 -31.07 -17.63 1.72
CA ILE A 116 -31.99 -18.02 2.81
C ILE A 116 -31.86 -19.36 3.62
N HIS A 117 -31.55 -19.17 4.93
CA HIS A 117 -32.19 -19.71 6.18
C HIS A 117 -31.94 -21.17 6.67
N PRO A 118 -32.25 -21.56 7.95
CA PRO A 118 -32.42 -20.84 9.24
C PRO A 118 -31.75 -21.56 10.48
N ALA A 119 -32.03 -21.03 11.70
CA ALA A 119 -32.14 -21.73 13.00
C ALA A 119 -30.98 -21.73 14.03
N ARG A 120 -31.04 -20.75 14.96
CA ARG A 120 -30.96 -20.82 16.43
C ARG A 120 -30.42 -22.09 17.14
N ALA A 121 -29.40 -21.90 18.00
CA ALA A 121 -29.31 -22.31 19.43
C ALA A 121 -27.90 -21.92 19.97
N ARG A 122 -27.76 -20.91 20.85
CA ARG A 122 -27.72 -20.92 22.34
C ARG A 122 -26.52 -21.62 23.02
N HIS A 123 -26.02 -20.94 24.06
CA HIS A 123 -25.06 -21.33 25.13
C HIS A 123 -23.58 -21.29 24.75
N ALA A 124 -22.61 -20.89 25.58
CA ALA A 124 -22.48 -20.17 26.85
C ALA A 124 -20.95 -20.10 27.12
N ASP A 125 -20.55 -19.36 28.17
CA ASP A 125 -19.22 -19.39 28.83
C ASP A 125 -18.20 -18.34 28.34
N THR A 126 -18.06 -17.18 28.99
CA THR A 126 -17.21 -16.81 30.16
C THR A 126 -15.74 -17.24 30.12
N GLY A 127 -14.84 -16.27 30.29
CA GLY A 127 -13.40 -16.46 30.54
C GLY A 127 -12.56 -15.38 29.87
N THR A 128 -12.39 -14.20 30.49
CA THR A 128 -11.17 -13.86 31.26
C THR A 128 -9.92 -13.86 30.36
N TRP A 129 -9.37 -12.71 29.95
CA TRP A 129 -8.40 -11.98 30.78
C TRP A 129 -8.24 -10.53 30.31
N ALA A 130 -8.56 -9.58 31.21
CA ALA A 130 -8.17 -8.18 31.10
C ALA A 130 -7.00 -7.89 32.04
N ALA A 131 -5.96 -7.28 31.47
CA ALA A 131 -5.05 -6.26 32.00
C ALA A 131 -4.59 -6.30 33.47
N ALA A 132 -3.26 -6.23 33.67
CA ALA A 132 -2.66 -5.40 34.70
C ALA A 132 -1.20 -5.05 34.37
N ARG A 133 -0.92 -3.76 34.17
CA ARG A 133 -0.12 -2.99 35.14
C ARG A 133 -0.16 -1.48 34.85
N ASN A 134 -0.91 -0.82 35.71
CA ASN A 134 -0.96 0.60 35.96
C ASN A 134 0.28 1.08 36.74
N ARG A 135 0.79 2.28 36.42
CA ARG A 135 1.28 3.29 37.39
C ARG A 135 1.36 4.64 36.65
N SER A 136 0.28 5.43 36.57
CA SER A 136 -0.22 6.41 37.56
C SER A 136 0.84 7.38 38.09
N THR A 137 0.85 8.59 37.54
CA THR A 137 1.23 9.85 38.22
C THR A 137 -0.03 10.48 38.83
N PRO A 138 0.10 11.15 39.99
CA PRO A 138 -0.75 12.30 40.24
C PRO A 138 0.02 13.53 40.73
N SER A 139 -0.50 14.67 40.32
CA SER A 139 -0.10 16.05 40.66
C SER A 139 -0.91 16.59 41.84
N ALA A 140 -0.35 17.63 42.46
CA ALA A 140 -0.96 18.70 43.27
C ALA A 140 -1.14 18.52 44.80
N GLY A 141 -0.37 19.33 45.54
CA GLY A 141 -0.97 20.41 46.35
C GLY A 141 -0.94 20.31 47.88
N HIS A 142 -0.50 21.43 48.49
CA HIS A 142 -0.86 22.01 49.81
C HIS A 142 0.06 21.81 51.05
N MET A 143 0.72 22.93 51.45
CA MET A 143 0.79 23.61 52.78
C MET A 143 1.20 22.83 54.05
N VAL A 144 1.79 23.37 55.13
CA VAL A 144 2.09 24.71 55.67
C VAL A 144 3.06 24.53 56.88
N SER A 145 3.78 25.60 57.21
CA SER A 145 4.59 25.96 58.38
C SER A 145 4.34 25.30 59.75
N LEU A 146 5.40 25.10 60.53
CA LEU A 146 5.87 25.98 61.63
C LEU A 146 7.17 25.43 62.24
#